data_AF-A0A2R6BGW4-F1
#
_entry.id   AF-A0A2R6BGW4-F1
#
_cell.length_a   1.000
_cell.length_b   1.000
_cell.length_c   1.000
_cell.angle_alpha   90.00
_cell.angle_beta   90.00
_cell.angle_gamma   90.00
#
_symmetry.space_group_name_H-M   'P 1'
#
loop_
_entity.id
_entity.type
_entity.pdbx_description
1 polymer ?
#
loop_
_entity_poly.entity_id
_entity_poly.type
_entity_poly.pdbx_seq_one_letter_code
_entity_poly.pdbx_strand_id
1 'polypeptide(L)'
;MKLLIYSFNCILGEYGPFDVMKMDCEGCEYDAISESNHINQFRQILIEYHNGRRFLPGLLKENGFNVRSTRFSGKVGYIYAKRTERE
;
A
#
# COMPACT_ATOMS: atom_id res chain seq x y z
N MET A 1 1.46 2.22 -29.67
CA MET A 1 1.22 2.81 -28.34
C MET A 1 2.44 2.56 -27.48
N LYS A 2 3.11 3.60 -26.96
CA LYS A 2 4.16 3.44 -25.95
C LYS A 2 3.51 3.71 -24.59
N LEU A 3 3.51 2.71 -23.73
CA LEU A 3 3.08 2.88 -22.34
C LEU A 3 4.33 3.23 -21.53
N LEU A 4 4.32 4.36 -20.86
CA LEU A 4 5.39 4.72 -19.92
C LEU A 4 5.17 3.94 -18.63
N ILE A 5 6.21 3.24 -18.17
CA ILE A 5 6.18 2.45 -16.94
C ILE A 5 7.08 3.15 -15.95
N TYR A 6 6.52 3.51 -14.80
CA TYR A 6 7.24 4.12 -13.69
C TYR A 6 7.15 3.18 -12.49
N SER A 7 8.25 3.09 -11.72
CA SER A 7 8.19 2.42 -10.42
C SER A 7 7.36 3.25 -9.46
N PHE A 8 6.78 2.57 -8.46
CA PHE A 8 6.03 3.25 -7.41
C PHE A 8 6.89 4.31 -6.70
N ASN A 9 8.15 4.00 -6.40
CA ASN A 9 9.09 4.97 -5.80
C ASN A 9 9.35 6.20 -6.68
N CYS A 10 9.42 6.04 -8.01
CA CYS A 10 9.58 7.18 -8.92
C CYS A 10 8.39 8.14 -8.82
N ILE A 11 7.16 7.61 -8.82
CA ILE A 11 5.95 8.43 -8.69
C ILE A 11 5.95 9.18 -7.35
N LEU A 12 6.32 8.50 -6.26
CA LEU A 12 6.37 9.11 -4.93
C LEU A 12 7.44 10.18 -4.79
N GLY A 13 8.61 10.00 -5.42
CA GLY A 13 9.70 10.97 -5.37
C GLY A 13 9.42 12.23 -6.19
N GLU A 14 8.81 12.06 -7.37
CA GLU A 14 8.56 13.18 -8.30
C GLU A 14 7.34 14.02 -7.92
N TYR A 15 6.28 13.37 -7.41
CA TYR A 15 4.98 14.02 -7.21
C TYR A 15 4.51 14.08 -5.76
N GLY A 16 5.22 13.42 -4.84
CA GLY A 16 4.92 13.49 -3.41
C GLY A 16 5.28 14.84 -2.79
N PRO A 17 5.02 15.02 -1.48
CA PRO A 17 4.49 14.02 -0.56
C PRO A 17 2.97 13.85 -0.67
N PHE A 18 2.47 12.66 -0.30
CA PHE A 18 1.05 12.35 -0.29
C PHE A 18 0.57 11.91 1.10
N ASP A 19 -0.61 12.37 1.52
CA ASP A 19 -1.22 11.95 2.78
C ASP A 19 -1.90 10.58 2.72
N VAL A 20 -2.49 10.24 1.57
CA VAL A 20 -3.36 9.07 1.39
C VAL A 20 -2.99 8.31 0.12
N MET A 21 -2.94 6.98 0.19
CA MET A 21 -2.79 6.10 -0.96
C MET A 21 -3.95 5.11 -1.05
N LYS A 22 -4.49 4.92 -2.27
CA LYS A 22 -5.30 3.76 -2.65
C LYS A 22 -4.52 2.95 -3.70
N MET A 23 -4.40 1.64 -3.50
CA MET A 23 -3.71 0.73 -4.41
C MET A 23 -4.58 -0.49 -4.71
N ASP A 24 -4.63 -0.85 -5.99
CA ASP A 24 -5.47 -1.89 -6.57
C ASP A 24 -4.90 -2.16 -7.96
N CYS A 25 -4.16 -3.26 -8.06
CA CYS A 25 -3.28 -3.51 -9.20
C CYS A 25 -3.25 -4.98 -9.59
N GLU A 26 -4.32 -5.72 -9.30
CA GLU A 26 -4.52 -7.11 -9.71
C GLU A 26 -3.36 -8.06 -9.30
N GLY A 27 -2.63 -7.72 -8.23
CA GLY A 27 -1.54 -8.53 -7.70
C GLY A 27 -0.15 -7.89 -7.70
N CYS A 28 0.07 -6.69 -8.23
CA CYS A 28 1.38 -6.01 -8.11
C CYS A 28 1.53 -5.20 -6.81
N GLU A 29 0.52 -5.22 -5.93
CA GLU A 29 0.54 -4.46 -4.67
C GLU A 29 1.65 -4.96 -3.74
N TYR A 30 2.00 -6.25 -3.83
CA TYR A 30 3.04 -6.85 -3.00
C TYR A 30 4.42 -6.28 -3.30
N ASP A 31 4.81 -6.27 -4.58
CA ASP A 31 6.12 -5.82 -5.01
C ASP A 31 6.25 -4.30 -4.83
N ALA A 32 5.21 -3.55 -5.23
CA ALA A 32 5.17 -2.10 -5.07
C ALA A 32 5.35 -1.67 -3.61
N ILE A 33 4.72 -2.38 -2.65
CA ILE A 33 4.83 -2.05 -1.23
C ILE A 33 6.14 -2.58 -0.62
N SER A 34 6.60 -3.79 -0.97
CA SER A 34 7.84 -4.35 -0.40
C SER A 34 9.10 -3.63 -0.85
N GLU A 35 9.11 -3.08 -2.06
CA GLU A 35 10.26 -2.37 -2.62
C GLU A 35 10.27 -0.87 -2.28
N SER A 36 9.23 -0.37 -1.61
CA SER A 36 9.10 1.05 -1.34
C SER A 36 9.62 1.46 0.03
N ASN A 37 10.60 2.35 0.03
CA ASN A 37 11.10 3.03 1.24
C ASN A 37 10.22 4.24 1.63
N HIS A 38 9.25 4.59 0.78
CA HIS A 38 8.48 5.82 0.89
C HIS A 38 7.07 5.61 1.44
N ILE A 39 6.69 4.37 1.79
CA ILE A 39 5.39 4.08 2.42
C ILE A 39 5.18 4.85 3.73
N ASN A 40 6.27 5.28 4.35
CA ASN A 40 6.23 5.99 5.62
C ASN A 40 5.66 7.40 5.53
N GLN A 41 5.65 8.01 4.34
CA GLN A 41 5.10 9.35 4.13
C GLN A 41 3.58 9.40 4.34
N PHE A 42 2.88 8.29 4.09
CA PHE A 42 1.43 8.26 4.12
C PHE A 42 0.91 8.26 5.55
N ARG A 43 -0.18 9.00 5.77
CA ARG A 43 -1.02 8.91 6.97
C ARG A 43 -2.01 7.75 6.86
N GLN A 44 -2.49 7.47 5.65
CA GLN A 44 -3.49 6.43 5.38
C GLN A 44 -3.18 5.65 4.09
N ILE A 45 -3.38 4.34 4.15
CA ILE A 45 -3.17 3.41 3.04
C ILE A 45 -4.41 2.50 2.94
N LEU A 46 -4.97 2.41 1.75
CA LEU A 46 -5.99 1.43 1.36
C LEU A 46 -5.42 0.53 0.26
N ILE A 47 -5.42 -0.77 0.47
CA ILE A 47 -4.98 -1.75 -0.52
C ILE A 47 -6.12 -2.73 -0.80
N GLU A 48 -6.50 -2.89 -2.06
CA GLU A 48 -7.20 -4.07 -2.55
C GLU A 48 -6.17 -5.15 -2.86
N TYR A 49 -6.15 -6.22 -2.09
CA TYR A 49 -5.21 -7.31 -2.33
C TYR A 49 -5.88 -8.39 -3.18
N HIS A 50 -5.15 -8.99 -4.13
CA HIS A 50 -5.69 -9.98 -5.06
C HIS A 50 -5.20 -11.42 -4.82
N ASN A 51 -4.16 -11.61 -4.00
CA ASN A 51 -3.51 -12.90 -3.73
C ASN A 51 -3.41 -13.23 -2.22
N GLY A 52 -4.45 -12.88 -1.47
CA GLY A 52 -4.49 -12.99 -0.01
C GLY A 52 -3.68 -11.90 0.68
N ARG A 53 -3.86 -11.75 1.99
CA ARG A 53 -3.18 -10.68 2.74
C ARG A 53 -1.65 -10.80 2.72
N ARG A 54 -1.11 -12.02 2.64
CA ARG A 54 0.33 -12.33 2.69
C ARG A 54 1.05 -11.53 3.79
N PHE A 55 2.21 -10.95 3.49
CA PHE A 55 3.03 -10.17 4.42
C PHE A 55 2.59 -8.72 4.58
N LEU A 56 1.65 -8.22 3.75
CA LEU A 56 1.26 -6.80 3.73
C LEU A 56 0.83 -6.27 5.10
N PRO A 57 -0.05 -6.94 5.89
CA PRO A 57 -0.41 -6.43 7.21
C PRO A 57 0.74 -6.38 8.20
N GLY A 58 1.70 -7.32 8.12
CA GLY A 58 2.87 -7.34 8.99
C GLY A 58 3.79 -6.16 8.68
N LEU A 59 4.14 -6.01 7.40
CA LEU A 59 4.97 -4.91 6.91
C LEU A 59 4.39 -3.53 7.24
N LEU A 60 3.08 -3.35 7.08
CA LEU A 60 2.41 -2.08 7.44
C LEU A 60 2.43 -1.85 8.96
N LYS A 61 2.26 -2.88 9.79
CA LYS A 61 2.38 -2.75 11.25
C LYS A 61 3.79 -2.39 11.67
N GLU A 62 4.81 -3.02 11.09
CA GLU A 62 6.23 -2.73 11.33
C GLU A 62 6.58 -1.28 10.98
N ASN A 63 5.91 -0.70 9.98
CA ASN A 63 6.05 0.71 9.59
C ASN A 63 5.16 1.67 10.41
N GLY A 64 4.56 1.20 11.50
CA GLY A 64 3.83 2.03 12.47
C GLY A 64 2.38 2.38 12.06
N PHE A 65 1.74 1.53 11.25
CA PHE A 65 0.32 1.66 10.93
C PHE A 65 -0.55 0.77 11.83
N ASN A 66 -1.72 1.28 12.22
CA ASN A 66 -2.81 0.46 12.72
C ASN A 66 -3.53 -0.17 11.51
N VAL A 67 -3.55 -1.50 11.46
CA VAL A 67 -4.02 -2.25 10.29
C VAL A 67 -5.31 -3.01 10.60
N ARG A 68 -6.33 -2.79 9.77
CA ARG A 68 -7.56 -3.59 9.69
C ARG A 68 -7.65 -4.24 8.31
N SER A 69 -8.25 -5.42 8.23
CA SER A 69 -8.43 -6.11 6.94
C SER A 69 -9.80 -6.75 6.84
N THR A 70 -10.41 -6.68 5.66
CA THR A 70 -11.61 -7.44 5.29
C THR A 70 -11.23 -8.59 4.37
N ARG A 71 -12.16 -9.52 4.16
CA ARG A 71 -12.00 -10.61 3.20
C ARG A 71 -13.33 -10.79 2.47
N PHE A 72 -13.33 -10.63 1.14
CA PHE A 72 -14.50 -10.92 0.31
C PHE A 72 -14.47 -12.36 -0.19
N SER A 73 -13.31 -12.79 -0.69
CA SER A 73 -13.09 -14.13 -1.21
C SER A 73 -11.83 -14.74 -0.62
N GLY A 74 -11.56 -16.00 -0.96
CA GLY A 74 -10.35 -16.69 -0.54
C GLY A 74 -9.07 -15.88 -0.75
N LYS A 75 -9.04 -15.09 -1.83
CA LYS A 75 -7.87 -14.39 -2.36
C LYS A 75 -8.01 -12.86 -2.39
N VAL A 76 -9.23 -12.31 -2.34
CA VAL A 76 -9.47 -10.86 -2.49
C VAL A 76 -10.04 -10.23 -1.22
N GLY A 77 -9.62 -9.01 -0.90
CA GLY A 77 -10.10 -8.22 0.24
C GLY A 77 -9.40 -6.86 0.36
N TYR A 78 -9.79 -6.09 1.38
CA TYR A 78 -9.16 -4.80 1.65
C TYR A 78 -8.23 -4.86 2.87
N ILE A 79 -7.17 -4.07 2.81
CA ILE A 79 -6.35 -3.68 3.95
C ILE A 79 -6.49 -2.17 4.13
N TYR A 80 -6.90 -1.75 5.32
CA TYR A 80 -6.94 -0.38 5.77
C TYR A 80 -5.83 -0.17 6.78
N ALA A 81 -4.89 0.73 6.49
CA ALA A 81 -3.78 1.08 7.35
C ALA A 81 -3.81 2.57 7.66
N LYS A 82 -3.86 2.94 8.94
CA LYS A 82 -3.91 4.33 9.40
C LYS A 82 -2.88 4.55 10.51
N ARG A 83 -2.15 5.66 10.45
CA ARG A 83 -1.34 6.10 11.59
C ARG A 83 -2.24 6.67 12.67
N THR A 84 -2.02 6.27 13.92
CA THR A 84 -2.54 7.04 15.06
C THR A 84 -1.94 8.45 14.94
N GLU A 85 -2.76 9.48 15.08
CA GLU A 85 -2.26 10.85 14.93
C GLU A 85 -1.06 11.04 15.87
N ARG A 86 0.08 11.42 15.30
CA ARG A 86 1.18 11.96 16.11
C ARG A 86 0.71 13.36 16.52
N GLU A 87 0.61 13.59 17.82
CA GLU A 87 0.57 14.95 18.39
C GLU A 87 1.73 15.79 17.85
#